data_AF-A0A2E9GLA0-F1
#
_entry.id   AF-A0A2E9GLA0-F1
#
_cell.length_a   1.000
_cell.length_b   1.000
_cell.length_c   1.000
_cell.angle_alpha   90.00
_cell.angle_beta   90.00
_cell.angle_gamma   90.00
#
_symmetry.space_group_name_H-M   'P 1'
#
loop_
_entity.id
_entity.type
_entity.pdbx_description
1 polymer ?
#
loop_
_entity_poly.entity_id
_entity_poly.type
_entity_poly.pdbx_seq_one_letter_code
_entity_poly.pdbx_strand_id
1 'polypeptide(L)'
;MREWLQRVFEGRPMWMNVLMVFSAYMAFVYLPWDIFVKPAVADEEVWFGIRFHGGVAKFLALFHWAIYAAGAYGFRYMKSWMWPWAAVYAAQVAFSMLVWPWIYMEGILGFSMGVIAVVPFALLTFALWNAQSRFEATRPPLRERYGEWALVTGASAGIGAEFARALARDGLSVVLTARRDERLSELASELEQSHRVRTRVVGADLSRPDDVERLAEAVADLDVAVLVNNAGVGYAGAFAKQDAVRLRAMVEVNCTAPVVLTSRLLPRMLERGGKTAIVFSGSIAGRQPLPFQALYGATKAFDLLFGEALSVELRGSGVDVLVLEPGVTETEFQEKAGQIAHAGESAADVVATALEALGRRPAVIPGWWNWLRANAAMRLLPRELVAHLARDVVARHTPPELR
;
A
#
# COMPACT_ATOMS: atom_id res chain seq x y z
N MET A 1 -6.67 14.25 22.50
CA MET A 1 -5.87 15.29 21.80
C MET A 1 -4.36 15.11 21.96
N ARG A 2 -3.84 14.95 23.18
CA ARG A 2 -2.39 14.77 23.45
C ARG A 2 -1.76 13.56 22.74
N GLU A 3 -2.40 12.40 22.81
CA GLU A 3 -1.95 11.17 22.13
C GLU A 3 -2.02 11.25 20.60
N TRP A 4 -2.93 12.07 20.06
CA TRP A 4 -2.99 12.30 18.62
C TRP A 4 -1.83 13.18 18.17
N LEU A 5 -1.54 14.27 18.91
CA LEU A 5 -0.39 15.13 18.65
C LEU A 5 0.94 14.36 18.78
N GLN A 6 1.09 13.54 19.81
CA GLN A 6 2.25 12.66 19.97
C GLN A 6 2.45 11.77 18.74
N ARG A 7 1.42 11.03 18.30
CA ARG A 7 1.47 10.21 17.08
C ARG A 7 1.70 11.00 15.79
N VAL A 8 1.37 12.29 15.77
CA VAL A 8 1.65 13.15 14.63
C VAL A 8 3.12 13.49 14.58
N PHE A 9 3.80 13.76 15.69
CA PHE A 9 5.20 14.21 15.68
C PHE A 9 6.24 13.12 15.98
N GLU A 10 5.81 11.93 16.42
CA GLU A 10 6.66 10.76 16.64
C GLU A 10 7.20 10.15 15.33
N GLY A 11 8.37 9.50 15.42
CA GLY A 11 8.95 8.72 14.32
C GLY A 11 9.84 9.49 13.34
N ARG A 12 10.13 10.78 13.59
CA ARG A 12 11.10 11.57 12.79
C ARG A 12 11.83 12.64 13.62
N PRO A 13 13.03 13.07 13.20
CA PRO A 13 13.75 14.16 13.83
C PRO A 13 12.97 15.48 13.86
N MET A 14 13.24 16.32 14.86
CA MET A 14 12.55 17.61 15.05
C MET A 14 12.61 18.51 13.80
N TRP A 15 13.75 18.58 13.11
CA TRP A 15 13.89 19.40 11.90
C TRP A 15 12.97 18.95 10.75
N MET A 16 12.71 17.65 10.60
CA MET A 16 11.73 17.14 9.62
C MET A 16 10.29 17.44 10.04
N ASN A 17 10.01 17.47 11.34
CA ASN A 17 8.73 17.95 11.85
C ASN A 17 8.50 19.43 11.52
N VAL A 18 9.54 20.26 11.61
CA VAL A 18 9.46 21.67 11.18
C VAL A 18 9.12 21.76 9.69
N LEU A 19 9.79 20.98 8.83
CA LEU A 19 9.49 20.94 7.40
C LEU A 19 8.05 20.47 7.13
N MET A 20 7.57 19.43 7.81
CA MET A 20 6.20 18.96 7.69
C MET A 20 5.18 20.06 8.04
N VAL A 21 5.39 20.75 9.17
CA VAL A 21 4.50 21.84 9.62
C VAL A 21 4.55 23.01 8.64
N PHE A 22 5.74 23.37 8.18
CA PHE A 22 5.91 24.40 7.15
C PHE A 22 5.17 24.03 5.86
N SER A 23 5.34 22.81 5.34
CA SER A 23 4.62 22.34 4.16
C SER A 23 3.11 22.32 4.38
N ALA A 24 2.63 21.92 5.56
CA ALA A 24 1.20 21.94 5.88
C ALA A 24 0.65 23.38 5.93
N TYR A 25 1.39 24.33 6.52
CA TYR A 25 1.02 25.74 6.53
C TYR A 25 0.95 26.30 5.10
N MET A 26 1.97 26.03 4.27
CA MET A 26 1.98 26.47 2.88
C MET A 26 0.79 25.89 2.09
N ALA A 27 0.50 24.60 2.28
CA ALA A 27 -0.56 23.90 1.56
C ALA A 27 -1.98 24.28 2.00
N PHE A 28 -2.23 24.48 3.30
CA PHE A 28 -3.59 24.63 3.82
C PHE A 28 -3.94 26.05 4.28
N VAL A 29 -2.96 26.95 4.35
CA VAL A 29 -3.18 28.33 4.81
C VAL A 29 -2.71 29.34 3.77
N TYR A 30 -1.41 29.36 3.46
CA TYR A 30 -0.83 30.42 2.64
C TYR A 30 -1.26 30.34 1.16
N LEU A 31 -1.03 29.21 0.48
CA LEU A 31 -1.32 29.09 -0.95
C LEU A 31 -2.81 29.14 -1.29
N PRO A 32 -3.74 28.58 -0.48
CA PRO A 32 -5.16 28.82 -0.71
C PRO A 32 -5.52 30.31 -0.65
N TRP A 33 -4.96 31.07 0.29
CA TRP A 33 -5.16 32.53 0.33
C TRP A 33 -4.56 33.22 -0.90
N ASP A 34 -3.34 32.84 -1.29
CA ASP A 34 -2.64 33.41 -2.44
C ASP A 34 -3.37 33.13 -3.78
N ILE A 35 -3.84 31.89 -3.97
CA ILE A 35 -4.56 31.46 -5.17
C ILE A 35 -5.97 32.06 -5.23
N PHE A 36 -6.74 32.02 -4.14
CA PHE A 36 -8.18 32.33 -4.18
C PHE A 36 -8.55 33.73 -3.70
N VAL A 37 -7.73 34.37 -2.86
CA VAL A 37 -8.07 35.66 -2.21
C VAL A 37 -7.21 36.80 -2.73
N LYS A 38 -5.90 36.58 -2.90
CA LYS A 38 -4.98 37.62 -3.37
C LYS A 38 -5.29 38.02 -4.82
N PRO A 39 -5.40 39.32 -5.14
CA PRO A 39 -5.64 39.77 -6.51
C PRO A 39 -4.50 39.37 -7.47
N ALA A 40 -4.84 38.91 -8.68
CA ALA A 40 -3.86 38.47 -9.67
C ALA A 40 -2.84 39.56 -10.05
N VAL A 41 -3.26 40.83 -10.07
CA VAL A 41 -2.39 41.96 -10.40
C VAL A 41 -1.29 42.20 -9.37
N ALA A 42 -1.47 41.72 -8.13
CA ALA A 42 -0.50 41.84 -7.05
C ALA A 42 0.28 40.53 -6.85
N ASP A 43 0.13 39.56 -7.75
CA ASP A 43 0.66 38.22 -7.58
C ASP A 43 2.06 38.06 -8.19
N GLU A 44 2.95 37.45 -7.42
CA GLU A 44 4.34 37.22 -7.76
C GLU A 44 4.74 35.82 -7.31
N GLU A 45 5.30 35.03 -8.22
CA GLU A 45 5.80 33.69 -7.94
C GLU A 45 7.23 33.55 -8.45
N VAL A 46 8.09 32.91 -7.66
CA VAL A 46 9.51 32.72 -8.03
C VAL A 46 9.78 31.25 -8.29
N TRP A 47 10.25 30.96 -9.50
CA TRP A 47 10.72 29.63 -9.90
C TRP A 47 12.13 29.71 -10.45
N PHE A 48 13.03 28.88 -9.93
CA PHE A 48 14.45 28.85 -10.34
C PHE A 48 15.13 30.24 -10.31
N GLY A 49 14.71 31.11 -9.39
CA GLY A 49 15.20 32.49 -9.26
C GLY A 49 14.57 33.50 -10.23
N ILE A 50 13.69 33.07 -11.14
CA ILE A 50 12.95 33.92 -12.08
C ILE A 50 11.60 34.30 -11.47
N ARG A 51 11.26 35.59 -11.52
CA ARG A 51 9.98 36.12 -11.04
C ARG A 51 8.94 36.15 -12.15
N PHE A 52 7.77 35.59 -11.87
CA PHE A 52 6.58 35.63 -12.70
C PHE A 52 5.53 36.52 -12.06
N HIS A 53 4.67 37.14 -12.88
CA HIS A 53 3.64 38.08 -12.42
C HIS A 53 2.25 37.71 -12.96
N GLY A 54 1.22 38.23 -12.31
CA GLY A 54 -0.13 38.22 -12.88
C GLY A 54 -0.77 36.83 -12.91
N GLY A 55 -1.52 36.55 -13.99
CA GLY A 55 -2.15 35.25 -14.17
C GLY A 55 -1.18 34.07 -14.28
N VAL A 56 0.05 34.31 -14.77
CA VAL A 56 1.09 33.28 -14.85
C VAL A 56 1.57 32.90 -13.46
N ALA A 57 1.74 33.87 -12.57
CA ALA A 57 2.07 33.61 -11.16
C ALA A 57 0.98 32.75 -10.51
N LYS A 58 -0.30 33.13 -10.64
CA LYS A 58 -1.43 32.34 -10.09
C LYS A 58 -1.47 30.90 -10.60
N PHE A 59 -1.20 30.68 -11.89
CA PHE A 59 -1.16 29.34 -12.44
C PHE A 59 0.00 28.52 -11.86
N LEU A 60 1.19 29.13 -11.73
CA LEU A 60 2.36 28.49 -11.15
C LEU A 60 2.22 28.22 -9.63
N ALA A 61 1.48 29.05 -8.91
CA ALA A 61 1.14 28.84 -7.50
C ALA A 61 0.38 27.52 -7.26
N LEU A 62 -0.40 27.03 -8.24
CA LEU A 62 -1.06 25.71 -8.16
C LEU A 62 -0.05 24.56 -8.10
N PHE A 63 1.09 24.67 -8.77
CA PHE A 63 2.16 23.66 -8.71
C PHE A 63 2.88 23.71 -7.37
N HIS A 64 3.18 24.91 -6.86
CA HIS A 64 3.68 25.06 -5.49
C HIS A 64 2.71 24.43 -4.49
N TRP A 65 1.41 24.65 -4.66
CA TRP A 65 0.39 24.10 -3.78
C TRP A 65 0.41 22.57 -3.78
N ALA A 66 0.48 21.94 -4.96
CA ALA A 66 0.61 20.50 -5.09
C ALA A 66 1.90 19.96 -4.43
N ILE A 67 3.04 20.64 -4.63
CA ILE A 67 4.33 20.25 -4.03
C ILE A 67 4.28 20.32 -2.51
N TYR A 68 3.76 21.40 -1.93
CA TYR A 68 3.66 21.54 -0.47
C TYR A 68 2.63 20.58 0.13
N ALA A 69 1.51 20.31 -0.55
CA ALA A 69 0.56 19.29 -0.13
C ALA A 69 1.19 17.88 -0.13
N ALA A 70 1.94 17.56 -1.19
CA ALA A 70 2.72 16.33 -1.27
C ALA A 70 3.78 16.28 -0.16
N GLY A 71 4.54 17.37 0.07
CA GLY A 71 5.52 17.46 1.15
C GLY A 71 4.93 17.25 2.53
N ALA A 72 3.78 17.86 2.83
CA ALA A 72 3.07 17.67 4.10
C ALA A 72 2.68 16.20 4.30
N TYR A 73 2.13 15.54 3.27
CA TYR A 73 1.77 14.12 3.30
C TYR A 73 3.02 13.22 3.41
N GLY A 74 4.03 13.49 2.59
CA GLY A 74 5.25 12.70 2.49
C GLY A 74 6.08 12.73 3.78
N PHE A 75 6.29 13.92 4.38
CA PHE A 75 6.95 14.02 5.69
C PHE A 75 6.10 13.42 6.81
N ARG A 76 4.77 13.56 6.76
CA ARG A 76 3.87 13.00 7.78
C ARG A 76 3.97 11.48 7.86
N TYR A 77 4.09 10.82 6.71
CA TYR A 77 4.11 9.36 6.61
C TYR A 77 5.49 8.78 6.27
N MET A 78 6.53 9.62 6.20
CA MET A 78 7.89 9.24 5.81
C MET A 78 7.92 8.39 4.54
N LYS A 79 7.23 8.85 3.50
CA LYS A 79 7.15 8.11 2.23
C LYS A 79 8.52 8.03 1.57
N SER A 80 8.87 6.85 1.05
CA SER A 80 10.16 6.61 0.38
C SER A 80 10.41 7.56 -0.79
N TRP A 81 9.39 7.87 -1.59
CA TRP A 81 9.51 8.83 -2.71
C TRP A 81 9.86 10.25 -2.29
N MET A 82 9.74 10.62 -1.00
CA MET A 82 10.24 11.92 -0.54
C MET A 82 11.75 12.06 -0.77
N TRP A 83 12.47 10.94 -0.80
CA TRP A 83 13.79 10.89 -1.40
C TRP A 83 13.67 10.38 -2.85
N PRO A 84 14.24 11.06 -3.86
CA PRO A 84 15.09 12.24 -3.76
C PRO A 84 14.32 13.59 -3.82
N TRP A 85 13.00 13.56 -4.03
CA TRP A 85 12.25 14.76 -4.44
C TRP A 85 12.28 15.93 -3.45
N ALA A 86 12.30 15.69 -2.15
CA ALA A 86 12.45 16.74 -1.14
C ALA A 86 13.81 17.42 -1.22
N ALA A 87 14.88 16.65 -1.48
CA ALA A 87 16.22 17.19 -1.69
C ALA A 87 16.31 17.97 -3.01
N VAL A 88 15.69 17.47 -4.09
CA VAL A 88 15.62 18.17 -5.38
C VAL A 88 14.89 19.51 -5.25
N TYR A 89 13.77 19.54 -4.53
CA TYR A 89 13.04 20.80 -4.30
C TYR A 89 13.85 21.79 -3.46
N ALA A 90 14.48 21.32 -2.37
CA ALA A 90 15.37 22.17 -1.57
C ALA A 90 16.56 22.71 -2.40
N ALA A 91 17.11 21.90 -3.31
CA ALA A 91 18.17 22.31 -4.21
C ALA A 91 17.70 23.40 -5.18
N GLN A 92 16.48 23.30 -5.70
CA GLN A 92 15.87 24.32 -6.54
C GLN A 92 15.67 25.64 -5.79
N VAL A 93 15.26 25.59 -4.52
CA VAL A 93 15.16 26.79 -3.67
C VAL A 93 16.55 27.39 -3.42
N ALA A 94 17.54 26.56 -3.09
CA ALA A 94 18.93 26.99 -2.92
C ALA A 94 19.47 27.70 -4.17
N PHE A 95 19.25 27.12 -5.35
CA PHE A 95 19.59 27.72 -6.63
C PHE A 95 18.88 29.07 -6.84
N SER A 96 17.60 29.15 -6.49
CA SER A 96 16.81 30.39 -6.60
C SER A 96 17.35 31.50 -5.70
N MET A 97 17.83 31.18 -4.50
CA MET A 97 18.44 32.15 -3.58
C MET A 97 19.77 32.72 -4.10
N LEU A 98 20.46 31.99 -4.97
CA LEU A 98 21.68 32.46 -5.63
C LEU A 98 21.36 33.32 -6.86
N VAL A 99 20.39 32.88 -7.68
CA VAL A 99 20.05 33.49 -8.96
C VAL A 99 19.23 34.77 -8.80
N TRP A 100 18.26 34.80 -7.87
CA TRP A 100 17.36 35.94 -7.75
C TRP A 100 18.11 37.24 -7.38
N PRO A 101 19.02 37.26 -6.37
CA PRO A 101 19.80 38.47 -6.08
C PRO A 101 20.71 38.85 -7.25
N TRP A 102 21.24 37.90 -7.99
CA TRP A 102 22.07 38.18 -9.17
C TRP A 102 21.29 38.89 -10.29
N ILE A 103 20.04 38.47 -10.53
CA ILE A 103 19.20 39.04 -11.60
C ILE A 103 18.61 40.39 -11.18
N TYR A 104 18.19 40.53 -9.92
CA TYR A 104 17.35 41.65 -9.48
C TYR A 104 18.06 42.62 -8.53
N MET A 105 19.28 42.31 -8.06
CA MET A 105 20.10 43.19 -7.23
C MET A 105 21.47 43.38 -7.87
N GLU A 106 21.74 44.58 -8.38
CA GLU A 106 23.01 44.87 -9.05
C GLU A 106 24.20 44.95 -8.07
N GLY A 107 25.36 44.51 -8.54
CA GLY A 107 26.65 44.70 -7.87
C GLY A 107 27.00 43.67 -6.78
N ILE A 108 28.12 43.92 -6.10
CA ILE A 108 28.73 43.03 -5.10
C ILE A 108 27.75 42.68 -3.97
N LEU A 109 26.87 43.62 -3.60
CA LEU A 109 25.89 43.43 -2.53
C LEU A 109 24.88 42.32 -2.85
N GLY A 110 24.35 42.28 -4.08
CA GLY A 110 23.44 41.23 -4.53
C GLY A 110 24.10 39.85 -4.51
N PHE A 111 25.34 39.78 -5.01
CA PHE A 111 26.14 38.55 -4.97
C PHE A 111 26.39 38.06 -3.54
N SER A 112 26.84 38.93 -2.63
CA SER A 112 27.08 38.56 -1.23
C SER A 112 25.81 38.10 -0.52
N MET A 113 24.67 38.76 -0.77
CA MET A 113 23.38 38.34 -0.22
C MET A 113 22.94 36.98 -0.74
N GLY A 114 23.11 36.70 -2.04
CA GLY A 114 22.80 35.40 -2.61
C GLY A 114 23.66 34.27 -2.04
N VAL A 115 24.97 34.53 -1.87
CA VAL A 115 25.90 33.57 -1.25
C VAL A 115 25.53 33.28 0.20
N ILE A 116 25.08 34.28 0.98
CA ILE A 116 24.64 34.07 2.36
C ILE A 116 23.30 33.32 2.38
N ALA A 117 22.35 33.73 1.53
CA ALA A 117 21.01 33.18 1.50
C ALA A 117 20.98 31.70 1.04
N VAL A 118 21.90 31.28 0.16
CA VAL A 118 21.95 29.89 -0.31
C VAL A 118 22.39 28.90 0.77
N VAL A 119 23.23 29.32 1.74
CA VAL A 119 23.81 28.43 2.77
C VAL A 119 22.77 27.59 3.50
N PRO A 120 21.71 28.15 4.13
CA PRO A 120 20.73 27.34 4.86
C PRO A 120 20.00 26.33 3.96
N PHE A 121 19.70 26.69 2.71
CA PHE A 121 19.00 25.80 1.78
C PHE A 121 19.93 24.74 1.17
N ALA A 122 21.21 25.06 0.95
CA ALA A 122 22.22 24.09 0.55
C ALA A 122 22.48 23.06 1.66
N LEU A 123 22.58 23.52 2.92
CA LEU A 123 22.68 22.63 4.08
C LEU A 123 21.44 21.75 4.23
N LEU A 124 20.25 22.31 4.04
CA LEU A 124 19.00 21.55 4.03
C LEU A 124 18.96 20.52 2.90
N THR A 125 19.41 20.89 1.70
CA THR A 125 19.53 20.00 0.54
C THR A 125 20.44 18.83 0.86
N PHE A 126 21.63 19.11 1.39
CA PHE A 126 22.59 18.09 1.80
C PHE A 126 22.02 17.20 2.91
N ALA A 127 21.34 17.77 3.90
CA ALA A 127 20.70 17.02 4.97
C ALA A 127 19.59 16.10 4.46
N LEU A 128 18.75 16.56 3.52
CA LEU A 128 17.69 15.77 2.90
C LEU A 128 18.25 14.68 1.98
N TRP A 129 19.32 14.97 1.23
CA TRP A 129 20.00 14.01 0.37
C TRP A 129 20.58 12.85 1.19
N ASN A 130 21.25 13.16 2.30
CA ASN A 130 21.84 12.15 3.20
C ASN A 130 20.82 11.50 4.15
N ALA A 131 19.57 11.96 4.15
CA ALA A 131 18.49 11.37 4.93
C ALA A 131 17.75 10.25 4.17
N GLN A 132 18.30 9.72 3.08
CA GLN A 132 17.73 8.59 2.33
C GLN A 132 17.27 7.47 3.27
N SER A 133 18.18 7.00 4.14
CA SER A 133 17.91 5.94 5.11
C SER A 133 16.81 6.27 6.13
N ARG A 134 16.36 7.53 6.24
CA ARG A 134 15.24 7.96 7.10
C ARG A 134 13.90 7.94 6.37
N PHE A 135 13.89 8.24 5.07
CA PHE A 135 12.72 8.02 4.22
C PHE A 135 12.56 6.55 3.83
N GLU A 136 13.68 5.82 3.86
CA GLU A 136 13.73 4.37 3.78
C GLU A 136 13.70 3.70 5.16
N ALA A 137 13.78 4.47 6.27
CA ALA A 137 13.89 3.92 7.63
C ALA A 137 12.73 2.97 7.85
N THR A 138 13.11 1.71 7.75
CA THR A 138 12.28 0.56 7.85
C THR A 138 11.61 0.62 9.21
N ARG A 139 10.30 0.40 9.22
CA ARG A 139 9.65 -0.23 10.38
C ARG A 139 10.62 -1.29 10.96
N PRO A 140 10.68 -1.50 12.28
CA PRO A 140 11.48 -2.60 12.82
C PRO A 140 11.17 -3.88 12.02
N PRO A 141 12.19 -4.72 11.73
CA PRO A 141 11.98 -5.95 10.97
C PRO A 141 10.74 -6.67 11.47
N LEU A 142 9.91 -7.16 10.55
CA LEU A 142 8.64 -7.78 10.92
C LEU A 142 8.83 -8.91 11.93
N ARG A 143 10.00 -9.57 11.95
CA ARG A 143 10.35 -10.56 12.96
C ARG A 143 10.38 -9.97 14.38
N GLU A 144 11.01 -8.82 14.55
CA GLU A 144 11.08 -8.11 15.84
C GLU A 144 9.69 -7.59 16.25
N ARG A 145 8.89 -7.17 15.28
CA ARG A 145 7.56 -6.65 15.54
C ARG A 145 6.55 -7.73 15.87
N TYR A 146 6.52 -8.85 15.15
CA TYR A 146 5.45 -9.84 15.25
C TYR A 146 5.93 -11.17 15.84
N GLY A 147 7.05 -11.71 15.40
CA GLY A 147 7.55 -12.98 15.92
C GLY A 147 8.28 -13.81 14.87
N GLU A 148 8.39 -15.10 15.13
CA GLU A 148 9.34 -15.94 14.39
C GLU A 148 8.79 -16.51 13.09
N TRP A 149 7.55 -17.02 13.08
CA TRP A 149 6.99 -17.70 11.92
C TRP A 149 5.82 -16.95 11.28
N ALA A 150 5.74 -17.04 9.95
CA ALA A 150 4.58 -16.64 9.17
C ALA A 150 4.02 -17.83 8.39
N LEU A 151 2.70 -17.96 8.31
CA LEU A 151 2.00 -18.88 7.40
C LEU A 151 1.47 -18.09 6.20
N VAL A 152 1.91 -18.45 4.99
CA VAL A 152 1.46 -17.81 3.75
C VAL A 152 0.72 -18.81 2.87
N THR A 153 -0.57 -18.56 2.69
CA THR A 153 -1.42 -19.36 1.79
C THR A 153 -1.33 -18.87 0.34
N GLY A 154 -1.37 -19.80 -0.62
CA GLY A 154 -1.21 -19.47 -2.03
C GLY A 154 0.21 -19.01 -2.38
N ALA A 155 1.23 -19.49 -1.66
CA ALA A 155 2.61 -19.01 -1.77
C ALA A 155 3.32 -19.37 -3.10
N SER A 156 2.75 -20.27 -3.90
CA SER A 156 3.41 -20.77 -5.13
C SER A 156 3.56 -19.76 -6.29
N ALA A 157 2.97 -18.57 -6.22
CA ALA A 157 3.10 -17.52 -7.24
C ALA A 157 2.53 -16.17 -6.77
N GLY A 158 2.83 -15.10 -7.54
CA GLY A 158 2.18 -13.80 -7.43
C GLY A 158 2.32 -13.16 -6.05
N ILE A 159 1.23 -12.54 -5.56
CA ILE A 159 1.19 -11.82 -4.28
C ILE A 159 1.61 -12.72 -3.10
N GLY A 160 1.24 -14.00 -3.10
CA GLY A 160 1.62 -14.93 -2.04
C GLY A 160 3.12 -15.22 -2.01
N ALA A 161 3.73 -15.44 -3.17
CA ALA A 161 5.18 -15.62 -3.27
C ALA A 161 5.92 -14.36 -2.81
N GLU A 162 5.44 -13.17 -3.20
CA GLU A 162 6.03 -11.91 -2.77
C GLU A 162 5.84 -11.61 -1.28
N PHE A 163 4.72 -12.01 -0.67
CA PHE A 163 4.59 -11.97 0.78
C PHE A 163 5.63 -12.85 1.44
N ALA A 164 5.83 -14.08 0.97
CA ALA A 164 6.84 -14.98 1.52
C ALA A 164 8.25 -14.40 1.43
N ARG A 165 8.63 -13.83 0.27
CA ARG A 165 9.91 -13.13 0.07
C ARG A 165 10.06 -11.94 1.01
N ALA A 166 9.04 -11.08 1.10
CA ALA A 166 9.09 -9.89 1.94
C ALA A 166 9.18 -10.23 3.43
N LEU A 167 8.48 -11.28 3.89
CA LEU A 167 8.52 -11.76 5.27
C LEU A 167 9.88 -12.39 5.61
N ALA A 168 10.43 -13.21 4.71
CA ALA A 168 11.76 -13.80 4.86
C ALA A 168 12.86 -12.73 4.89
N ARG A 169 12.78 -11.72 4.01
CA ARG A 169 13.69 -10.56 4.00
C ARG A 169 13.65 -9.78 5.32
N ASP A 170 12.48 -9.70 5.95
CA ASP A 170 12.28 -9.07 7.26
C ASP A 170 12.55 -10.06 8.44
N GLY A 171 13.12 -11.24 8.14
CA GLY A 171 13.70 -12.19 9.08
C GLY A 171 12.77 -13.30 9.59
N LEU A 172 11.52 -13.38 9.13
CA LEU A 172 10.60 -14.44 9.57
C LEU A 172 10.90 -15.76 8.86
N SER A 173 10.80 -16.85 9.62
CA SER A 173 10.66 -18.18 9.03
C SER A 173 9.27 -18.30 8.38
N VAL A 174 9.16 -19.03 7.26
CA VAL A 174 7.92 -19.03 6.47
C VAL A 174 7.40 -20.45 6.23
N VAL A 175 6.15 -20.68 6.63
CA VAL A 175 5.36 -21.83 6.18
C VAL A 175 4.72 -21.48 4.84
N LEU A 176 5.04 -22.26 3.81
CA LEU A 176 4.57 -22.06 2.45
C LEU A 176 3.53 -23.13 2.10
N THR A 177 2.31 -22.70 1.75
CA THR A 177 1.26 -23.64 1.34
C THR A 177 0.59 -23.25 0.03
N ALA A 178 0.43 -24.26 -0.82
CA ALA A 178 -0.30 -24.25 -2.09
C ALA A 178 -0.42 -25.70 -2.59
N ARG A 179 -1.01 -25.89 -3.77
CA ARG A 179 -1.16 -27.21 -4.42
C ARG A 179 0.07 -27.69 -5.22
N ARG A 180 1.06 -26.82 -5.46
CA ARG A 180 2.17 -27.05 -6.39
C ARG A 180 3.47 -27.22 -5.62
N ASP A 181 3.76 -28.43 -5.17
CA ASP A 181 4.88 -28.73 -4.25
C ASP A 181 6.25 -28.37 -4.83
N GLU A 182 6.48 -28.58 -6.12
CA GLU A 182 7.74 -28.21 -6.79
C GLU A 182 8.05 -26.72 -6.63
N ARG A 183 7.08 -25.86 -6.98
CA ARG A 183 7.24 -24.40 -6.85
C ARG A 183 7.38 -23.94 -5.40
N LEU A 184 6.73 -24.63 -4.46
CA LEU A 184 6.90 -24.33 -3.04
C LEU A 184 8.31 -24.70 -2.57
N SER A 185 8.87 -25.80 -3.06
CA SER A 185 10.20 -26.28 -2.72
C SER A 185 11.30 -25.40 -3.33
N GLU A 186 11.09 -24.92 -4.55
CA GLU A 186 11.95 -23.91 -5.20
C GLU A 186 11.96 -22.61 -4.40
N LEU A 187 10.76 -22.09 -4.06
CA LEU A 187 10.64 -20.87 -3.25
C LEU A 187 11.25 -21.07 -1.87
N ALA A 188 10.99 -22.20 -1.20
CA ALA A 188 11.62 -22.53 0.09
C ALA A 188 13.15 -22.42 0.01
N SER A 189 13.76 -23.07 -0.99
CA SER A 189 15.20 -23.06 -1.21
C SER A 189 15.72 -21.64 -1.47
N GLU A 190 15.01 -20.85 -2.28
CA GLU A 190 15.32 -19.44 -2.54
C GLU A 190 15.36 -18.61 -1.25
N LEU A 191 14.35 -18.75 -0.39
CA LEU A 191 14.21 -17.97 0.84
C LEU A 191 15.29 -18.34 1.87
N GLU A 192 15.55 -19.64 2.06
CA GLU A 192 16.56 -20.12 3.00
C GLU A 192 17.97 -19.64 2.60
N GLN A 193 18.30 -19.71 1.32
CA GLN A 193 19.61 -19.28 0.80
C GLN A 193 19.79 -17.76 0.88
N SER A 194 18.75 -16.99 0.51
CA SER A 194 18.84 -15.53 0.39
C SER A 194 18.77 -14.81 1.74
N HIS A 195 18.04 -15.38 2.71
CA HIS A 195 17.69 -14.68 3.96
C HIS A 195 18.09 -15.41 5.23
N ARG A 196 18.63 -16.63 5.15
CA ARG A 196 19.03 -17.46 6.30
C ARG A 196 17.88 -17.69 7.30
N VAL A 197 16.67 -17.75 6.79
CA VAL A 197 15.46 -18.12 7.55
C VAL A 197 15.20 -19.61 7.43
N ARG A 198 14.25 -20.15 8.20
CA ARG A 198 13.75 -21.51 8.03
C ARG A 198 12.49 -21.50 7.18
N THR A 199 12.25 -22.55 6.42
CA THR A 199 10.97 -22.73 5.73
C THR A 199 10.32 -24.06 6.07
N ARG A 200 8.99 -24.14 5.91
CA ARG A 200 8.24 -25.38 5.98
C ARG A 200 7.24 -25.42 4.84
N VAL A 201 7.38 -26.37 3.93
CA VAL A 201 6.44 -26.58 2.84
C VAL A 201 5.32 -27.50 3.32
N VAL A 202 4.07 -27.05 3.14
CA VAL A 202 2.88 -27.86 3.44
C VAL A 202 1.95 -27.82 2.22
N GLY A 203 1.99 -28.86 1.40
CA GLY A 203 1.09 -29.02 0.26
C GLY A 203 -0.35 -29.18 0.74
N ALA A 204 -1.25 -28.30 0.28
CA ALA A 204 -2.66 -28.34 0.65
C ALA A 204 -3.56 -27.79 -0.47
N ASP A 205 -4.69 -28.47 -0.72
CA ASP A 205 -5.78 -27.93 -1.52
C ASP A 205 -6.85 -27.31 -0.61
N LEU A 206 -6.83 -25.98 -0.49
CA LEU A 206 -7.76 -25.25 0.39
C LEU A 206 -9.23 -25.28 -0.06
N SER A 207 -9.55 -25.92 -1.20
CA SER A 207 -10.93 -26.25 -1.55
C SER A 207 -11.48 -27.47 -0.79
N ARG A 208 -10.60 -28.21 -0.09
CA ARG A 208 -10.92 -29.42 0.67
C ARG A 208 -10.86 -29.11 2.18
N PRO A 209 -11.97 -29.20 2.92
CA PRO A 209 -11.97 -28.90 4.36
C PRO A 209 -10.91 -29.68 5.16
N ASP A 210 -10.73 -30.97 4.86
CA ASP A 210 -9.73 -31.83 5.53
C ASP A 210 -8.29 -31.35 5.31
N ASP A 211 -7.97 -30.75 4.16
CA ASP A 211 -6.63 -30.21 3.88
C ASP A 211 -6.38 -28.93 4.68
N VAL A 212 -7.41 -28.11 4.90
CA VAL A 212 -7.32 -26.89 5.71
C VAL A 212 -7.05 -27.25 7.17
N GLU A 213 -7.74 -28.26 7.70
CA GLU A 213 -7.52 -28.74 9.07
C GLU A 213 -6.13 -29.36 9.23
N ARG A 214 -5.71 -30.22 8.29
CA ARG A 214 -4.35 -30.78 8.30
C ARG A 214 -3.26 -29.70 8.22
N LEU A 215 -3.50 -28.63 7.46
CA LEU A 215 -2.59 -27.49 7.42
C LEU A 215 -2.50 -26.78 8.77
N ALA A 216 -3.63 -26.55 9.45
CA ALA A 216 -3.65 -25.94 10.78
C ALA A 216 -2.91 -26.81 11.82
N GLU A 217 -3.08 -28.14 11.76
CA GLU A 217 -2.35 -29.09 12.60
C GLU A 217 -0.84 -29.10 12.29
N ALA A 218 -0.45 -29.06 11.02
CA ALA A 218 0.95 -29.10 10.58
C ALA A 218 1.79 -27.88 10.98
N VAL A 219 1.15 -26.81 11.46
CA VAL A 219 1.81 -25.61 11.98
C VAL A 219 1.62 -25.42 13.48
N ALA A 220 0.95 -26.35 14.16
CA ALA A 220 0.65 -26.24 15.59
C ALA A 220 1.89 -26.32 16.49
N ASP A 221 3.01 -26.88 16.02
CA ASP A 221 4.28 -26.88 16.73
C ASP A 221 5.08 -25.56 16.57
N LEU A 222 4.63 -24.64 15.71
CA LEU A 222 5.33 -23.39 15.39
C LEU A 222 4.73 -22.17 16.10
N ASP A 223 5.57 -21.19 16.42
CA ASP A 223 5.15 -19.86 16.88
C ASP A 223 4.71 -18.99 15.69
N VAL A 224 3.58 -19.33 15.07
CA VAL A 224 3.03 -18.58 13.93
C VAL A 224 2.47 -17.24 14.42
N ALA A 225 3.24 -16.19 14.20
CA ALA A 225 2.89 -14.83 14.59
C ALA A 225 2.23 -14.02 13.47
N VAL A 226 2.38 -14.45 12.21
CA VAL A 226 1.77 -13.78 11.05
C VAL A 226 1.01 -14.80 10.20
N LEU A 227 -0.29 -14.61 10.01
CA LEU A 227 -1.11 -15.38 9.08
C LEU A 227 -1.43 -14.54 7.85
N VAL A 228 -1.07 -15.01 6.67
CA VAL A 228 -1.42 -14.39 5.38
C VAL A 228 -2.40 -15.32 4.65
N ASN A 229 -3.70 -15.02 4.80
CA ASN A 229 -4.80 -15.61 4.04
C ASN A 229 -4.83 -14.99 2.63
N ASN A 230 -3.89 -15.40 1.79
CA ASN A 230 -3.73 -14.90 0.43
C ASN A 230 -4.30 -15.82 -0.65
N ALA A 231 -4.40 -17.13 -0.41
CA ALA A 231 -4.94 -18.05 -1.41
C ALA A 231 -6.31 -17.58 -1.92
N GLY A 232 -6.47 -17.58 -3.23
CA GLY A 232 -7.71 -17.14 -3.86
C GLY A 232 -7.83 -17.64 -5.28
N VAL A 233 -9.06 -17.92 -5.70
CA VAL A 233 -9.41 -18.24 -7.08
C VAL A 233 -10.58 -17.39 -7.54
N GLY A 234 -10.65 -17.12 -8.83
CA GLY A 234 -11.74 -16.42 -9.48
C GLY A 234 -11.96 -17.01 -10.86
N TYR A 235 -13.15 -16.84 -11.43
CA TYR A 235 -13.46 -17.28 -12.78
C TYR A 235 -14.24 -16.18 -13.50
N ALA A 236 -13.87 -15.90 -14.75
CA ALA A 236 -14.55 -14.95 -15.62
C ALA A 236 -15.66 -15.65 -16.41
N GLY A 237 -16.76 -14.92 -16.61
CA GLY A 237 -17.86 -15.34 -17.46
C GLY A 237 -19.24 -15.18 -16.82
N ALA A 238 -20.28 -15.26 -17.64
CA ALA A 238 -21.66 -15.28 -17.21
C ALA A 238 -21.90 -16.43 -16.23
N PHE A 239 -22.64 -16.15 -15.14
CA PHE A 239 -22.88 -17.14 -14.08
C PHE A 239 -23.50 -18.43 -14.62
N ALA A 240 -24.41 -18.33 -15.60
CA ALA A 240 -25.06 -19.47 -16.24
C ALA A 240 -24.10 -20.39 -17.04
N LYS A 241 -22.87 -19.92 -17.32
CA LYS A 241 -21.83 -20.68 -18.03
C LYS A 241 -20.76 -21.24 -17.08
N GLN A 242 -20.90 -21.02 -15.78
CA GLN A 242 -19.92 -21.47 -14.78
C GLN A 242 -20.27 -22.88 -14.28
N ASP A 243 -19.23 -23.69 -14.07
CA ASP A 243 -19.36 -25.00 -13.45
C ASP A 243 -19.61 -24.90 -11.93
N ALA A 244 -20.60 -25.62 -11.42
CA ALA A 244 -21.00 -25.55 -10.02
C ALA A 244 -19.91 -26.05 -9.05
N VAL A 245 -19.11 -27.05 -9.46
CA VAL A 245 -18.00 -27.57 -8.63
C VAL A 245 -16.93 -26.50 -8.47
N ARG A 246 -16.57 -25.80 -9.55
CA ARG A 246 -15.68 -24.63 -9.52
C ARG A 246 -16.23 -23.49 -8.66
N LEU A 247 -17.52 -23.16 -8.78
CA LEU A 247 -18.15 -22.12 -7.97
C LEU A 247 -18.07 -22.46 -6.47
N ARG A 248 -18.35 -23.71 -6.09
CA ARG A 248 -18.20 -24.15 -4.70
C ARG A 248 -16.75 -24.06 -4.25
N ALA A 249 -15.79 -24.57 -5.02
CA ALA A 249 -14.37 -24.50 -4.69
C ALA A 249 -13.89 -23.05 -4.49
N MET A 250 -14.46 -22.08 -5.22
CA MET A 250 -14.18 -20.66 -5.01
C MET A 250 -14.61 -20.18 -3.62
N VAL A 251 -15.79 -20.58 -3.14
CA VAL A 251 -16.26 -20.23 -1.79
C VAL A 251 -15.38 -20.90 -0.73
N GLU A 252 -15.02 -22.17 -0.92
CA GLU A 252 -14.16 -22.89 0.02
C GLU A 252 -12.79 -22.23 0.14
N VAL A 253 -12.12 -21.93 -0.98
CA VAL A 253 -10.79 -21.32 -0.99
C VAL A 253 -10.83 -19.87 -0.50
N ASN A 254 -11.77 -19.07 -0.99
CA ASN A 254 -11.77 -17.62 -0.73
C ASN A 254 -12.43 -17.26 0.60
N CYS A 255 -13.35 -18.06 1.14
CA CYS A 255 -14.12 -17.70 2.33
C CYS A 255 -13.92 -18.71 3.47
N THR A 256 -14.18 -20.00 3.21
CA THR A 256 -14.13 -21.02 4.27
C THR A 256 -12.72 -21.18 4.82
N ALA A 257 -11.71 -21.33 3.97
CA ALA A 257 -10.33 -21.57 4.40
C ALA A 257 -9.76 -20.42 5.25
N PRO A 258 -9.90 -19.12 4.87
CA PRO A 258 -9.49 -18.01 5.75
C PRO A 258 -10.18 -18.02 7.11
N VAL A 259 -11.47 -18.37 7.19
CA VAL A 259 -12.21 -18.47 8.46
C VAL A 259 -11.64 -19.59 9.32
N VAL A 260 -11.48 -20.79 8.76
CA VAL A 260 -11.01 -21.96 9.51
C VAL A 260 -9.58 -21.74 10.00
N LEU A 261 -8.66 -21.31 9.13
CA LEU A 261 -7.28 -21.03 9.52
C LEU A 261 -7.20 -19.93 10.60
N THR A 262 -7.96 -18.85 10.44
CA THR A 262 -8.02 -17.79 11.46
C THR A 262 -8.56 -18.34 12.78
N SER A 263 -9.64 -19.11 12.77
CA SER A 263 -10.23 -19.71 13.97
C SER A 263 -9.27 -20.65 14.69
N ARG A 264 -8.41 -21.37 13.96
CA ARG A 264 -7.46 -22.32 14.54
C ARG A 264 -6.21 -21.64 15.11
N LEU A 265 -5.72 -20.58 14.47
CA LEU A 265 -4.48 -19.91 14.87
C LEU A 265 -4.72 -18.77 15.87
N LEU A 266 -5.85 -18.05 15.78
CA LEU A 266 -6.12 -16.85 16.56
C LEU A 266 -6.04 -17.05 18.09
N PRO A 267 -6.57 -18.14 18.70
CA PRO A 267 -6.46 -18.34 20.15
C PRO A 267 -5.01 -18.29 20.65
N ARG A 268 -4.09 -18.97 19.95
CA ARG A 268 -2.66 -18.99 20.31
C ARG A 268 -1.99 -17.65 20.04
N MET A 269 -2.39 -16.95 18.97
CA MET A 269 -1.91 -15.60 18.68
C MET A 269 -2.28 -14.60 19.79
N LEU A 270 -3.42 -14.80 20.46
CA LEU A 270 -3.85 -14.01 21.62
C LEU A 270 -3.10 -14.39 22.90
N GLU A 271 -2.98 -15.69 23.19
CA GLU A 271 -2.30 -16.22 24.38
C GLU A 271 -0.80 -15.87 24.42
N ARG A 272 -0.17 -15.75 23.25
CA ARG A 272 1.27 -15.48 23.10
C ARG A 272 1.76 -14.24 23.88
N GLY A 273 0.92 -13.24 24.09
CA GLY A 273 1.32 -11.99 24.76
C GLY A 273 2.37 -11.23 23.95
N GLY A 274 1.95 -10.57 22.89
CA GLY A 274 2.83 -9.83 21.99
C GLY A 274 2.07 -9.33 20.76
N LYS A 275 2.77 -8.63 19.88
CA LYS A 275 2.17 -8.24 18.60
C LYS A 275 2.13 -9.46 17.67
N THR A 276 1.00 -9.68 17.02
CA THR A 276 0.82 -10.69 15.95
C THR A 276 -0.01 -10.07 14.82
N ALA A 277 -0.12 -10.72 13.66
CA ALA A 277 -0.84 -10.14 12.53
C ALA A 277 -1.61 -11.15 11.68
N ILE A 278 -2.78 -10.73 11.18
CA ILE A 278 -3.57 -11.48 10.21
C ILE A 278 -3.79 -10.58 8.99
N VAL A 279 -3.46 -11.09 7.81
CA VAL A 279 -3.67 -10.42 6.53
C VAL A 279 -4.64 -11.22 5.69
N PHE A 280 -5.71 -10.59 5.22
CA PHE A 280 -6.65 -11.15 4.25
C PHE A 280 -6.40 -10.52 2.87
N SER A 281 -6.29 -11.34 1.83
CA SER A 281 -6.27 -10.84 0.44
C SER A 281 -7.70 -10.63 -0.06
N GLY A 282 -8.22 -9.42 0.12
CA GLY A 282 -9.44 -8.94 -0.52
C GLY A 282 -9.22 -8.58 -2.01
N SER A 283 -9.99 -7.62 -2.51
CA SER A 283 -9.82 -7.01 -3.84
C SER A 283 -10.72 -5.79 -3.98
N ILE A 284 -10.34 -4.83 -4.84
CA ILE A 284 -11.28 -3.78 -5.25
C ILE A 284 -12.56 -4.34 -5.88
N ALA A 285 -12.53 -5.57 -6.41
CA ALA A 285 -13.69 -6.31 -6.89
C ALA A 285 -14.74 -6.55 -5.81
N GLY A 286 -14.33 -6.63 -4.54
CA GLY A 286 -15.21 -6.81 -3.39
C GLY A 286 -15.99 -5.57 -2.99
N ARG A 287 -15.64 -4.40 -3.53
CA ARG A 287 -16.27 -3.12 -3.16
C ARG A 287 -17.54 -2.79 -3.95
N GLN A 288 -17.82 -3.53 -5.02
CA GLN A 288 -18.93 -3.23 -5.93
C GLN A 288 -19.50 -4.50 -6.56
N PRO A 289 -20.76 -4.49 -7.04
CA PRO A 289 -21.27 -5.55 -7.89
C PRO A 289 -20.40 -5.70 -9.16
N LEU A 290 -20.01 -6.93 -9.49
CA LEU A 290 -19.09 -7.21 -10.58
C LEU A 290 -19.68 -8.25 -11.55
N PRO A 291 -20.48 -7.83 -12.55
CA PRO A 291 -21.01 -8.73 -13.57
C PRO A 291 -19.90 -9.51 -14.28
N PHE A 292 -20.19 -10.75 -14.71
CA PHE A 292 -19.21 -11.74 -15.21
C PHE A 292 -18.16 -12.24 -14.20
N GLN A 293 -18.18 -11.73 -12.97
CA GLN A 293 -17.35 -12.19 -11.85
C GLN A 293 -18.15 -12.13 -10.54
N ALA A 294 -19.45 -12.40 -10.61
CA ALA A 294 -20.39 -12.10 -9.51
C ALA A 294 -20.00 -12.80 -8.20
N LEU A 295 -19.71 -14.11 -8.26
CA LEU A 295 -19.30 -14.87 -7.08
C LEU A 295 -17.92 -14.43 -6.58
N TYR A 296 -16.96 -14.18 -7.48
CA TYR A 296 -15.64 -13.69 -7.09
C TYR A 296 -15.73 -12.36 -6.33
N GLY A 297 -16.45 -11.37 -6.87
CA GLY A 297 -16.70 -10.11 -6.19
C GLY A 297 -17.37 -10.30 -4.83
N ALA A 298 -18.37 -11.19 -4.73
CA ALA A 298 -19.01 -11.51 -3.46
C ALA A 298 -18.04 -12.12 -2.44
N THR A 299 -17.17 -13.06 -2.85
CA THR A 299 -16.16 -13.65 -1.95
C THR A 299 -15.13 -12.62 -1.47
N LYS A 300 -14.78 -11.63 -2.30
CA LYS A 300 -13.87 -10.54 -1.89
C LYS A 300 -14.55 -9.46 -1.05
N ALA A 301 -15.85 -9.30 -1.17
CA ALA A 301 -16.65 -8.52 -0.23
C ALA A 301 -16.69 -9.21 1.15
N PHE A 302 -16.79 -10.54 1.18
CA PHE A 302 -16.70 -11.33 2.41
C PHE A 302 -15.36 -11.11 3.12
N ASP A 303 -14.23 -11.29 2.42
CA ASP A 303 -12.88 -11.06 2.98
C ASP A 303 -12.73 -9.65 3.57
N LEU A 304 -13.25 -8.64 2.87
CA LEU A 304 -13.22 -7.24 3.32
C LEU A 304 -13.99 -7.05 4.62
N LEU A 305 -15.27 -7.40 4.63
CA LEU A 305 -16.13 -7.16 5.78
C LEU A 305 -15.72 -8.01 6.98
N PHE A 306 -15.31 -9.25 6.75
CA PHE A 306 -14.81 -10.14 7.80
C PHE A 306 -13.52 -9.60 8.43
N GLY A 307 -12.53 -9.21 7.62
CA GLY A 307 -11.28 -8.67 8.12
C GLY A 307 -11.43 -7.31 8.81
N GLU A 308 -12.26 -6.40 8.29
CA GLU A 308 -12.54 -5.12 8.95
C GLU A 308 -13.24 -5.30 10.30
N ALA A 309 -14.22 -6.22 10.38
CA ALA A 309 -14.88 -6.55 11.64
C ALA A 309 -13.87 -7.10 12.67
N LEU A 310 -13.06 -8.09 12.28
CA LEU A 310 -12.02 -8.65 13.16
C LEU A 310 -10.99 -7.60 13.60
N SER A 311 -10.63 -6.65 12.74
CA SER A 311 -9.72 -5.55 13.09
C SER A 311 -10.27 -4.69 14.22
N VAL A 312 -11.59 -4.50 14.28
CA VAL A 312 -12.27 -3.78 15.36
C VAL A 312 -12.37 -4.64 16.62
N GLU A 313 -12.80 -5.89 16.49
CA GLU A 313 -12.95 -6.82 17.62
C GLU A 313 -11.64 -7.08 18.36
N LEU A 314 -10.53 -7.21 17.61
CA LEU A 314 -9.21 -7.52 18.16
C LEU A 314 -8.42 -6.27 18.54
N ARG A 315 -9.04 -5.09 18.52
CA ARG A 315 -8.35 -3.85 18.85
C ARG A 315 -7.88 -3.86 20.31
N GLY A 316 -6.57 -3.74 20.49
CA GLY A 316 -5.94 -3.73 21.82
C GLY A 316 -5.53 -5.11 22.34
N SER A 317 -5.85 -6.20 21.62
CA SER A 317 -5.43 -7.55 21.99
C SER A 317 -3.96 -7.86 21.64
N GLY A 318 -3.35 -7.04 20.80
CA GLY A 318 -2.02 -7.30 20.22
C GLY A 318 -2.08 -7.86 18.79
N VAL A 319 -3.25 -8.29 18.31
CA VAL A 319 -3.40 -8.81 16.94
C VAL A 319 -3.74 -7.68 15.97
N ASP A 320 -2.83 -7.39 15.04
CA ASP A 320 -3.04 -6.42 13.97
C ASP A 320 -3.71 -7.11 12.77
N VAL A 321 -4.93 -6.70 12.39
CA VAL A 321 -5.63 -7.25 11.22
C VAL A 321 -5.65 -6.26 10.06
N LEU A 322 -5.33 -6.74 8.86
CA LEU A 322 -5.34 -5.96 7.61
C LEU A 322 -6.03 -6.73 6.48
N VAL A 323 -6.89 -6.03 5.73
CA VAL A 323 -7.36 -6.48 4.41
C VAL A 323 -6.57 -5.75 3.31
N LEU A 324 -5.89 -6.53 2.47
CA LEU A 324 -5.23 -6.03 1.27
C LEU A 324 -6.22 -6.11 0.09
N GLU A 325 -6.53 -5.00 -0.54
CA GLU A 325 -7.50 -4.91 -1.64
C GLU A 325 -6.84 -4.52 -2.96
N PRO A 326 -6.10 -5.44 -3.61
CA PRO A 326 -5.41 -5.13 -4.84
C PRO A 326 -6.40 -4.91 -5.99
N GLY A 327 -5.99 -4.04 -6.92
CA GLY A 327 -6.53 -4.00 -8.27
C GLY A 327 -5.95 -5.12 -9.13
N VAL A 328 -5.80 -4.84 -10.42
CA VAL A 328 -5.09 -5.74 -11.34
C VAL A 328 -3.63 -5.82 -10.90
N THR A 329 -3.09 -7.02 -10.80
CA THR A 329 -1.70 -7.27 -10.40
C THR A 329 -1.06 -8.26 -11.36
N GLU A 330 0.18 -7.98 -11.76
CA GLU A 330 0.96 -8.81 -12.68
C GLU A 330 1.26 -10.18 -12.06
N THR A 331 0.36 -11.13 -12.30
CA THR A 331 0.40 -12.49 -11.75
C THR A 331 -0.28 -13.46 -12.70
N GLU A 332 -0.07 -14.77 -12.49
CA GLU A 332 -0.80 -15.84 -13.18
C GLU A 332 -2.32 -15.87 -12.83
N PHE A 333 -2.83 -14.97 -11.99
CA PHE A 333 -4.24 -14.98 -11.56
C PHE A 333 -5.19 -14.79 -12.74
N GLN A 334 -4.90 -13.85 -13.64
CA GLN A 334 -5.78 -13.52 -14.77
C GLN A 334 -5.91 -14.69 -15.74
N GLU A 335 -4.79 -15.34 -16.05
CA GLU A 335 -4.76 -16.56 -16.86
C GLU A 335 -5.60 -17.67 -16.22
N LYS A 336 -5.40 -17.94 -14.92
CA LYS A 336 -6.17 -18.95 -14.17
C LYS A 336 -7.65 -18.62 -14.06
N ALA A 337 -7.99 -17.34 -14.02
CA ALA A 337 -9.35 -16.87 -13.99
C ALA A 337 -10.04 -16.89 -15.37
N GLY A 338 -9.31 -17.22 -16.44
CA GLY A 338 -9.84 -17.18 -17.81
C GLY A 338 -10.12 -15.76 -18.29
N GLN A 339 -9.41 -14.77 -17.77
CA GLN A 339 -9.50 -13.38 -18.22
C GLN A 339 -8.53 -13.10 -19.37
N ILE A 340 -8.84 -12.07 -20.15
CA ILE A 340 -7.88 -11.46 -21.07
C ILE A 340 -6.88 -10.65 -20.23
N ALA A 341 -5.60 -11.02 -20.31
CA ALA A 341 -4.52 -10.39 -19.57
C ALA A 341 -4.40 -8.90 -19.90
N HIS A 342 -4.12 -8.08 -18.90
CA HIS A 342 -3.93 -6.64 -19.02
C HIS A 342 -3.00 -6.11 -17.92
N ALA A 343 -2.39 -4.95 -18.15
CA ALA A 343 -1.38 -4.40 -17.25
C ALA A 343 -1.94 -4.13 -15.84
N GLY A 344 -1.13 -4.43 -14.83
CA GLY A 344 -1.46 -4.26 -13.42
C GLY A 344 -0.29 -3.67 -12.63
N GLU A 345 -0.47 -3.55 -11.32
CA GLU A 345 0.63 -3.22 -10.41
C GLU A 345 1.55 -4.42 -10.22
N SER A 346 2.82 -4.18 -9.90
CA SER A 346 3.74 -5.25 -9.54
C SER A 346 3.32 -5.89 -8.21
N ALA A 347 3.50 -7.21 -8.07
CA ALA A 347 3.21 -7.89 -6.81
C ALA A 347 4.07 -7.35 -5.64
N ALA A 348 5.29 -6.90 -5.94
CA ALA A 348 6.20 -6.30 -4.97
C ALA A 348 5.63 -4.98 -4.40
N ASP A 349 5.10 -4.09 -5.24
CA ASP A 349 4.51 -2.81 -4.79
C ASP A 349 3.22 -3.03 -3.98
N VAL A 350 2.41 -4.01 -4.40
CA VAL A 350 1.19 -4.44 -3.70
C VAL A 350 1.52 -4.92 -2.29
N VAL A 351 2.49 -5.82 -2.15
CA VAL A 351 2.94 -6.35 -0.84
C VAL A 351 3.61 -5.26 0.00
N ALA A 352 4.44 -4.41 -0.61
CA ALA A 352 5.06 -3.28 0.11
C ALA A 352 4.00 -2.36 0.72
N THR A 353 2.96 -2.03 -0.05
CA THR A 353 1.81 -1.22 0.42
C THR A 353 1.08 -1.92 1.58
N ALA A 354 0.83 -3.22 1.45
CA ALA A 354 0.17 -4.01 2.50
C ALA A 354 0.95 -3.96 3.81
N LEU A 355 2.24 -4.29 3.76
CA LEU A 355 3.07 -4.35 4.94
C LEU A 355 3.29 -2.95 5.55
N GLU A 356 3.25 -1.87 4.76
CA GLU A 356 3.30 -0.48 5.27
C GLU A 356 2.02 -0.11 6.05
N ALA A 357 0.87 -0.62 5.61
CA ALA A 357 -0.43 -0.39 6.24
C ALA A 357 -0.67 -1.28 7.48
N LEU A 358 0.05 -2.39 7.61
CA LEU A 358 -0.17 -3.40 8.64
C LEU A 358 -0.02 -2.83 10.06
N GLY A 359 -1.09 -2.93 10.85
CA GLY A 359 -1.25 -2.35 12.19
C GLY A 359 -1.45 -0.84 12.24
N ARG A 360 -1.66 -0.19 11.09
CA ARG A 360 -2.02 1.24 10.99
C ARG A 360 -3.42 1.44 10.43
N ARG A 361 -3.88 0.52 9.58
CA ARG A 361 -5.18 0.58 8.90
C ARG A 361 -5.83 -0.80 8.88
N PRO A 362 -7.17 -0.87 8.92
CA PRO A 362 -7.90 -2.14 8.81
C PRO A 362 -7.94 -2.67 7.37
N ALA A 363 -7.86 -1.77 6.37
CA ALA A 363 -7.83 -2.12 4.96
C ALA A 363 -6.95 -1.15 4.15
N VAL A 364 -6.41 -1.62 3.02
CA VAL A 364 -5.60 -0.82 2.10
C VAL A 364 -5.80 -1.22 0.64
N ILE A 365 -5.90 -0.22 -0.23
CA ILE A 365 -5.91 -0.39 -1.69
C ILE A 365 -4.56 0.11 -2.24
N PRO A 366 -3.73 -0.77 -2.82
CA PRO A 366 -2.56 -0.38 -3.62
C PRO A 366 -2.98 0.46 -4.82
N GLY A 367 -2.15 1.44 -5.17
CA GLY A 367 -2.37 2.34 -6.30
C GLY A 367 -3.39 3.45 -6.04
N TRP A 368 -2.97 4.70 -6.25
CA TRP A 368 -3.84 5.88 -6.13
C TRP A 368 -5.09 5.79 -7.01
N TRP A 369 -4.93 5.37 -8.27
CA TRP A 369 -6.04 5.28 -9.22
C TRP A 369 -7.05 4.19 -8.84
N ASN A 370 -6.57 3.05 -8.32
CA ASN A 370 -7.42 1.98 -7.81
C ASN A 370 -8.19 2.46 -6.58
N TRP A 371 -7.51 3.14 -5.65
CA TRP A 371 -8.13 3.74 -4.48
C TRP A 371 -9.20 4.77 -4.87
N LEU A 372 -8.89 5.68 -5.79
CA LEU A 372 -9.82 6.73 -6.24
C LEU A 372 -11.05 6.11 -6.90
N ARG A 373 -10.88 5.18 -7.85
CA ARG A 373 -12.01 4.55 -8.56
C ARG A 373 -12.90 3.80 -7.58
N ALA A 374 -12.32 2.98 -6.71
CA ALA A 374 -13.08 2.18 -5.75
C ALA A 374 -13.86 3.03 -4.75
N ASN A 375 -13.30 4.16 -4.29
CA ASN A 375 -13.96 5.03 -3.31
C ASN A 375 -14.89 6.07 -3.94
N ALA A 376 -14.54 6.66 -5.08
CA ALA A 376 -15.34 7.70 -5.72
C ALA A 376 -16.61 7.12 -6.37
N ALA A 377 -16.49 6.01 -7.10
CA ALA A 377 -17.64 5.41 -7.78
C ALA A 377 -18.75 5.03 -6.79
N MET A 378 -18.38 4.38 -5.68
CA MET A 378 -19.32 3.93 -4.66
C MET A 378 -19.92 5.05 -3.81
N ARG A 379 -19.29 6.23 -3.75
CA ARG A 379 -19.78 7.37 -2.95
C ARG A 379 -20.61 8.36 -3.76
N LEU A 380 -20.36 8.46 -5.07
CA LEU A 380 -20.96 9.50 -5.92
C LEU A 380 -22.07 8.97 -6.83
N LEU A 381 -22.09 7.67 -7.12
CA LEU A 381 -23.03 7.08 -8.07
C LEU A 381 -23.98 6.08 -7.37
N PRO A 382 -25.24 5.97 -7.83
CA PRO A 382 -26.12 4.90 -7.41
C PRO A 382 -25.51 3.52 -7.70
N ARG A 383 -25.72 2.54 -6.81
CA ARG A 383 -25.14 1.19 -6.93
C ARG A 383 -25.52 0.50 -8.25
N GLU A 384 -26.73 0.75 -8.76
CA GLU A 384 -27.18 0.23 -10.05
C GLU A 384 -26.33 0.75 -11.20
N LEU A 385 -26.04 2.05 -11.23
CA LEU A 385 -25.19 2.65 -12.26
C LEU A 385 -23.75 2.09 -12.17
N VAL A 386 -23.22 1.93 -10.96
CA VAL A 386 -21.91 1.30 -10.75
C VAL A 386 -21.88 -0.12 -11.32
N ALA A 387 -22.93 -0.92 -11.08
CA ALA A 387 -23.01 -2.28 -11.62
C ALA A 387 -23.05 -2.32 -13.15
N HIS A 388 -23.77 -1.39 -13.78
CA HIS A 388 -23.80 -1.28 -15.25
C HIS A 388 -22.45 -0.85 -15.82
N LEU A 389 -21.78 0.14 -15.24
CA LEU A 389 -20.43 0.55 -15.66
C LEU A 389 -19.41 -0.58 -15.46
N ALA A 390 -19.51 -1.30 -14.35
CA ALA A 390 -18.66 -2.45 -14.06
C ALA A 390 -18.85 -3.56 -15.11
N ARG A 391 -20.08 -3.80 -15.57
CA ARG A 391 -20.36 -4.76 -16.65
C ARG A 391 -19.52 -4.48 -17.89
N ASP A 392 -19.50 -3.23 -18.35
CA ASP A 392 -18.79 -2.85 -19.58
C ASP A 392 -17.28 -3.01 -19.45
N VAL A 393 -16.72 -2.65 -18.28
CA VAL A 393 -15.30 -2.82 -18.00
C VAL A 393 -14.90 -4.28 -17.91
N VAL A 394 -15.67 -5.10 -17.20
CA VAL A 394 -15.37 -6.53 -17.03
C VAL A 394 -15.60 -7.30 -18.33
N ALA A 395 -16.63 -6.95 -19.12
CA ALA A 395 -16.90 -7.55 -20.42
C ALA A 395 -15.68 -7.47 -21.34
N ARG A 396 -14.98 -6.32 -21.38
CA ARG A 396 -13.77 -6.14 -22.22
C ARG A 396 -12.67 -7.14 -21.90
N HIS A 397 -12.61 -7.62 -20.65
CA HIS A 397 -11.61 -8.58 -20.17
C HIS A 397 -12.17 -10.00 -20.01
N THR A 398 -13.42 -10.23 -20.39
CA THR A 398 -14.07 -11.55 -20.42
C THR A 398 -14.08 -12.07 -21.86
N PRO A 399 -13.65 -13.32 -22.11
CA PRO A 399 -13.71 -13.91 -23.44
C PRO A 399 -15.13 -13.86 -24.04
N PRO A 400 -15.30 -13.52 -25.34
CA PRO A 400 -16.62 -13.35 -25.96
C PRO A 400 -17.57 -14.54 -25.77
N GLU A 401 -17.04 -15.76 -25.83
CA GLU A 401 -17.75 -17.02 -25.65
C GLU A 401 -18.27 -17.22 -24.22
N LEU A 402 -17.67 -16.54 -23.24
CA LEU A 402 -18.06 -16.60 -21.83
C LEU A 402 -18.98 -15.44 -21.38
N ARG A 403 -19.25 -14.46 -22.24
CA ARG A 403 -20.15 -13.33 -21.92
C ARG A 403 -21.63 -13.72 -21.93
#